data_AF-A0A853MDX8-F1
#
_entry.id   AF-A0A853MDX8-F1
#
_cell.length_a   1.000
_cell.length_b   1.000
_cell.length_c   1.000
_cell.angle_alpha   90.00
_cell.angle_beta   90.00
_cell.angle_gamma   90.00
#
_symmetry.space_group_name_H-M   'P 1'
#
loop_
_entity.id
_entity.type
_entity.pdbx_description
1 polymer ?
#
loop_
_entity_poly.entity_id
_entity_poly.type
_entity_poly.pdbx_seq_one_letter_code
_entity_poly.pdbx_strand_id
1 'polypeptide(L)' 'MPYTTEEGGRLNNFAQEPKVYQAEPPTGKQKLNYVILGGLGALLIVGVVFIAFAVSNAS' A
#
# COMPACT_ATOMS: atom_id res chain seq x y z
N MET A 1 5.36 13.14 -28.24
CA MET A 1 4.17 12.27 -28.31
C MET A 1 4.52 10.96 -27.60
N PRO A 2 3.59 10.25 -26.96
CA PRO A 2 3.89 8.99 -26.23
C PRO A 2 4.35 7.85 -27.14
N TYR A 3 4.33 8.07 -28.46
CA TYR A 3 4.93 7.20 -29.46
C TYR A 3 6.30 7.76 -29.80
N THR A 4 7.34 7.11 -29.31
CA THR A 4 8.70 7.36 -29.79
C THR A 4 8.84 6.78 -31.20
N THR A 5 9.68 7.40 -32.02
CA THR A 5 10.16 6.77 -33.25
C THR A 5 10.90 5.50 -32.85
N GLU A 6 10.56 4.35 -33.45
CA GLU A 6 11.44 3.18 -33.46
C GLU A 6 12.79 3.59 -34.08
N GLU A 7 13.89 2.86 -33.81
CA GLU A 7 15.22 3.15 -34.39
C GLU A 7 15.20 3.23 -35.95
N GLY A 8 14.20 2.62 -36.60
CA GLY A 8 13.94 2.71 -38.04
C GLY A 8 13.03 3.86 -38.50
N GLY A 9 12.71 4.84 -37.65
CA GLY A 9 11.88 6.01 -38.00
C GLY A 9 10.38 5.74 -38.12
N ARG A 10 9.91 4.54 -37.74
CA ARG A 10 8.48 4.16 -37.77
C ARG A 10 7.78 4.57 -36.47
N LEU A 11 6.48 4.81 -36.57
CA LEU A 11 5.62 5.04 -35.40
C LEU A 11 5.55 3.76 -34.57
N ASN A 12 6.03 3.81 -33.33
CA ASN A 12 5.90 2.71 -32.40
C ASN A 12 4.43 2.56 -31.95
N ASN A 13 3.82 1.40 -32.23
CA ASN A 13 2.46 1.05 -31.81
C ASN A 13 2.44 -0.02 -30.69
N PHE A 14 3.57 -0.27 -30.04
CA PHE A 14 3.66 -1.11 -28.85
C PHE A 14 3.17 -0.34 -27.61
N ALA A 15 2.65 -1.08 -26.63
CA ALA A 15 2.28 -0.50 -25.35
C ALA A 15 3.53 0.07 -24.64
N GLN A 16 3.38 1.22 -24.01
CA GLN A 16 4.46 1.80 -23.21
C GLN A 16 4.76 0.87 -22.03
N GLU A 17 5.97 0.33 -21.97
CA GLU A 17 6.38 -0.48 -20.84
C GLU A 17 6.38 0.36 -19.55
N PRO A 18 5.73 -0.12 -18.47
CA PRO A 18 5.77 0.58 -17.20
C PRO A 18 7.20 0.59 -16.68
N LYS A 19 7.62 1.72 -16.12
CA LYS A 19 8.88 1.80 -15.40
C LYS A 19 8.81 0.89 -14.18
N VAL A 20 9.41 -0.29 -14.30
CA VAL A 20 9.59 -1.22 -13.19
C VAL A 20 10.76 -0.74 -12.33
N TYR A 21 10.56 -0.73 -11.02
CA TYR A 21 11.58 -0.43 -10.03
C TYR A 21 11.81 -1.64 -9.14
N GLN A 22 13.06 -1.85 -8.71
CA GLN A 22 13.37 -2.85 -7.72
C GLN A 22 12.85 -2.38 -6.35
N ALA A 23 12.13 -3.25 -5.65
CA ALA A 23 11.70 -2.96 -4.29
C ALA A 23 12.91 -2.93 -3.34
N GLU A 24 13.06 -1.85 -2.59
CA GLU A 24 14.03 -1.74 -1.51
C GLU A 24 13.44 -2.27 -0.20
N PRO A 25 14.25 -2.85 0.70
CA PRO A 25 13.79 -3.21 2.02
C PRO A 25 13.38 -1.96 2.82
N PRO A 26 12.42 -2.07 3.75
CA PRO A 26 11.95 -0.92 4.51
C PRO A 26 13.07 -0.31 5.36
N THR A 27 13.17 1.01 5.32
CA THR A 27 14.04 1.81 6.19
C THR A 27 13.64 1.66 7.66
N GLY A 28 14.54 2.02 8.59
CA GLY A 28 14.23 1.99 10.03
C GLY A 28 12.98 2.80 10.41
N LYS A 29 12.78 3.97 9.77
CA LYS A 29 11.58 4.80 9.96
C LYS A 29 10.31 4.11 9.45
N GLN A 30 10.37 3.47 8.29
CA GLN A 30 9.22 2.72 7.75
C GLN A 30 8.84 1.54 8.65
N LYS A 31 9.83 0.80 9.20
CA LYS A 31 9.57 -0.27 10.16
C LYS A 31 8.84 0.23 11.41
N LEU A 32 9.27 1.36 11.97
CA LEU A 32 8.59 1.98 13.11
C LEU A 32 7.15 2.38 12.76
N ASN A 33 6.94 3.01 11.61
CA ASN A 33 5.60 3.37 11.15
C ASN A 33 4.69 2.15 10.99
N TYR A 34 5.21 1.01 10.52
CA TYR A 34 4.43 -0.24 10.42
C TYR A 34 4.01 -0.76 11.79
N VAL A 35 4.91 -0.73 12.79
CA VAL A 35 4.57 -1.12 14.15
C VAL A 35 3.50 -0.19 14.74
N ILE A 36 3.62 1.11 14.52
CA ILE A 36 2.64 2.09 15.00
C ILE A 36 1.28 1.86 14.33
N LEU A 37 1.24 1.75 13.00
CA LEU A 37 -0.01 1.54 12.26
C LEU A 37 -0.66 0.20 12.62
N GLY A 38 0.13 -0.87 12.73
CA GLY A 38 -0.35 -2.17 13.18
C GLY A 38 -0.90 -2.14 14.61
N GLY A 39 -0.18 -1.47 15.52
CA GLY A 39 -0.60 -1.31 16.91
C GLY A 39 -1.89 -0.50 17.06
N LEU A 40 -2.01 0.63 16.34
CA LEU A 40 -3.22 1.45 16.33
C LEU A 40 -4.41 0.69 15.73
N GLY A 41 -4.19 -0.07 14.65
CA GLY A 41 -5.22 -0.92 14.05
C GLY A 41 -5.70 -2.01 15.02
N ALA A 42 -4.78 -2.72 15.66
CA ALA A 42 -5.13 -3.74 16.65
C ALA A 42 -5.90 -3.15 17.84
N LEU A 43 -5.45 -2.00 18.36
CA LEU A 43 -6.12 -1.30 19.46
C LEU A 43 -7.54 -0.89 19.09
N LEU A 44 -7.76 -0.39 17.86
CA LEU A 44 -9.09 -0.06 17.37
C LEU A 44 -10.00 -1.28 17.34
N ILE A 45 -9.54 -2.40 16.79
CA ILE A 45 -10.33 -3.64 16.71
C ILE A 45 -10.68 -4.16 18.09
N VAL A 46 -9.71 -4.23 19.00
CA VAL A 46 -9.95 -4.65 20.40
C VAL A 46 -10.95 -3.72 21.07
N GLY A 47 -10.82 -2.41 20.88
CA GLY A 47 -11.75 -1.42 21.45
C GLY A 47 -13.18 -1.61 20.95
N VAL A 48 -13.38 -1.79 19.65
CA VAL A 48 -14.72 -2.01 19.07
C VAL A 48 -15.35 -3.31 19.56
N VAL A 49 -14.58 -4.40 19.58
CA VAL A 49 -15.06 -5.70 20.08
C VAL A 49 -15.41 -5.61 21.57
N PHE A 50 -14.58 -4.94 22.37
CA PHE A 50 -14.82 -4.72 23.78
C PHE A 50 -16.13 -3.94 24.03
N ILE A 51 -16.34 -2.84 23.30
CA ILE A 51 -17.57 -2.04 23.41
C ILE A 51 -18.79 -2.89 23.05
N ALA A 52 -18.74 -3.63 21.93
CA ALA A 52 -19.84 -4.49 21.50
C ALA A 52 -20.18 -5.56 22.54
N PHE A 53 -19.15 -6.21 23.11
CA PHE A 53 -19.33 -7.20 24.17
C PHE A 53 -19.92 -6.58 25.44
N ALA A 54 -19.40 -5.43 25.89
CA ALA A 54 -19.87 -4.76 27.09
C ALA A 54 -21.34 -4.37 26.99
N VAL A 55 -21.76 -3.80 25.85
CA VAL A 55 -23.15 -3.44 25.60
C VAL A 55 -24.04 -4.68 25.54
N SER A 56 -23.59 -5.75 24.87
CA SER A 56 -24.37 -6.98 24.74
C SER A 56 -24.64 -7.70 26.08
N ASN A 57 -23.79 -7.51 27.09
CA ASN A 57 -23.94 -8.15 28.41
C ASN A 57 -24.51 -7.20 29.48
N ALA A 58 -24.75 -5.93 29.13
CA ALA A 58 -25.35 -4.93 30.02
C ALA A 58 -26.89 -4.89 29.92
N SER A 59 -27.48 -5.66 28.99
CA SER A 59 -28.94 -5.84 28.80
C SER A 59 -29.38 -7.18 29.37
#